data_AF-A0A7W1QQX0-F1
#
_entry.id   AF-A0A7W1QQX0-F1
#
_cell.length_a   1.000
_cell.length_b   1.000
_cell.length_c   1.000
_cell.angle_alpha   90.00
_cell.angle_beta   90.00
_cell.angle_gamma   90.00
#
_symmetry.space_group_name_H-M   'P 1'
#
loop_
_entity.id
_entity.type
_entity.pdbx_description
1 polymer ?
#
loop_
_entity_poly.entity_id
_entity_poly.type
_entity_poly.pdbx_seq_one_letter_code
_entity_poly.pdbx_strand_id
1 'polypeptide(L)'
;MRVLLVPDSTYWVTGTIAKSIARFNPWVDATIASWPVINEVFAEQPELMHNFDLVHFVCPYASRAWLPRFRELIPCVTSHHHVTDWEIVKHNLEGDAIVVGSEEWADDLHKRGAQMDRVFCVPYGVDAEQFRPATVEQRAAIRKKLGISNDATVVGFFAKKSSNDDDRKGTDIFIKALTELRSLVPKLTALIIGPGWDEMVRAFRAAGIRCLWFPFIRDNQGLAQMYSALDFYWVTARVEGGPVTLLEAMSSEVCCLTTPVGLARDLVSDGDNAILLPFNDTDGFVQRTAALAGDSSERQRLGRRARQTILQHMHVGVTTQRVKDVYARAMEIFANRQQCAVPVDVRQLAAHAPQHSPVEAAKRIPLHGFPSALHRYIEMLETLAWSEHLVLYQRQRAVAFKLIMREWLSHPFSAQPGRVLLRRFLPDSLVAGIVKIKNGSRADTLAATPQRPSDENV
;
A
#
# COMPACT_ATOMS: atom_id res chain seq x y z
N MET A 1 20.25 7.20 -11.18
CA MET A 1 19.70 8.27 -10.34
C MET A 1 19.35 7.69 -8.98
N ARG A 2 19.90 8.22 -7.89
CA ARG A 2 19.64 7.76 -6.52
C ARG A 2 18.30 8.29 -6.03
N VAL A 3 17.39 7.39 -5.68
CA VAL A 3 16.03 7.77 -5.27
C VAL A 3 15.69 7.19 -3.92
N LEU A 4 15.28 8.06 -2.99
CA LEU A 4 14.68 7.65 -1.73
C LEU A 4 13.17 7.45 -1.90
N LEU A 5 12.68 6.22 -1.74
CA LEU A 5 11.27 5.87 -1.76
C LEU A 5 10.78 5.69 -0.31
N VAL A 6 9.81 6.50 0.10
CA VAL A 6 9.32 6.56 1.49
C VAL A 6 7.89 6.02 1.60
N PRO A 7 7.70 4.70 1.85
CA PRO A 7 6.40 4.12 2.17
C PRO A 7 5.99 4.34 3.63
N ASP A 8 4.74 4.00 3.97
CA ASP A 8 4.31 3.86 5.37
C ASP A 8 5.00 2.67 6.05
N SER A 9 5.09 1.57 5.33
CA SER A 9 5.75 0.34 5.73
C SER A 9 6.27 -0.38 4.50
N THR A 10 7.45 -0.97 4.62
CA THR A 10 8.06 -1.79 3.57
C THR A 10 7.35 -3.12 3.35
N TYR A 11 6.41 -3.51 4.22
CA TYR A 11 5.67 -4.78 4.16
C TYR A 11 4.22 -4.64 3.71
N TRP A 12 3.74 -3.41 3.46
CA TRP A 12 2.38 -3.11 3.04
C TRP A 12 2.30 -2.56 1.61
N VAL A 13 1.10 -2.16 1.19
CA VAL A 13 0.77 -1.70 -0.17
C VAL A 13 1.75 -0.63 -0.67
N THR A 14 2.04 0.41 0.10
CA THR A 14 2.97 1.46 -0.37
C THR A 14 4.42 0.96 -0.46
N GLY A 15 4.81 0.02 0.40
CA GLY A 15 6.07 -0.72 0.28
C GLY A 15 6.14 -1.60 -0.97
N THR A 16 5.04 -2.25 -1.34
CA THR A 16 4.92 -2.98 -2.61
C THR A 16 5.06 -2.05 -3.80
N ILE A 17 4.41 -0.88 -3.77
CA ILE A 17 4.56 0.15 -4.82
C ILE A 17 6.02 0.59 -4.93
N ALA A 18 6.68 0.91 -3.81
CA ALA A 18 8.09 1.30 -3.79
C ALA A 18 9.00 0.21 -4.39
N LYS A 19 8.79 -1.06 -4.03
CA LYS A 19 9.54 -2.20 -4.59
C LYS A 19 9.29 -2.36 -6.08
N SER A 20 8.06 -2.16 -6.53
CA SER A 20 7.71 -2.20 -7.96
C SER A 20 8.41 -1.09 -8.74
N ILE A 21 8.44 0.13 -8.22
CA ILE A 21 9.21 1.24 -8.82
C ILE A 21 10.68 0.82 -8.98
N ALA A 22 11.30 0.35 -7.89
CA ALA A 22 12.71 -0.08 -7.90
C ALA A 22 12.98 -1.25 -8.87
N ARG A 23 12.06 -2.22 -8.95
CA ARG A 23 12.22 -3.45 -9.76
C ARG A 23 12.09 -3.19 -11.26
N PHE A 24 11.15 -2.33 -11.66
CA PHE A 24 10.79 -2.14 -13.08
C PHE A 24 11.40 -0.87 -13.70
N ASN A 25 12.19 -0.11 -12.93
CA ASN A 25 12.90 1.07 -13.42
C ASN A 25 14.40 0.93 -13.13
N PRO A 26 15.17 0.19 -13.96
CA PRO A 26 16.59 -0.09 -13.68
C PRO A 26 17.50 1.15 -13.68
N TRP A 27 17.00 2.29 -14.17
CA TRP A 27 17.67 3.60 -14.09
C TRP A 27 17.55 4.27 -12.70
N VAL A 28 16.72 3.70 -11.81
CA VAL A 28 16.54 4.10 -10.42
C VAL A 28 17.47 3.28 -9.52
N ASP A 29 18.45 3.96 -8.94
CA ASP A 29 19.28 3.43 -7.86
C ASP A 29 18.54 3.61 -6.53
N ALA A 30 17.69 2.65 -6.19
CA ALA A 30 16.67 2.82 -5.16
C ALA A 30 17.22 2.68 -3.73
N THR A 31 16.63 3.46 -2.82
CA THR A 31 16.64 3.24 -1.38
C THR A 31 15.21 3.25 -0.89
N ILE A 32 14.77 2.18 -0.22
CA ILE A 32 13.43 2.12 0.34
C ILE A 32 13.55 2.11 1.86
N ALA A 33 13.02 3.14 2.50
CA ALA A 33 12.97 3.25 3.95
C ALA A 33 11.63 3.86 4.38
N SER A 34 10.95 3.17 5.29
CA SER A 34 9.64 3.59 5.78
C SER A 34 9.71 4.87 6.60
N TRP A 35 8.55 5.52 6.75
CA TRP A 35 8.39 6.73 7.54
C TRP A 35 9.06 6.67 8.96
N PRO A 36 8.85 5.61 9.77
CA PRO A 36 9.51 5.48 11.08
C PRO A 36 11.04 5.42 11.00
N VAL A 37 11.60 4.81 9.94
CA VAL A 37 13.05 4.71 9.76
C VAL A 37 13.64 6.06 9.43
N ILE A 38 13.06 6.77 8.46
CA ILE A 38 13.59 8.07 8.06
C ILE A 38 13.53 9.09 9.21
N ASN A 39 12.53 8.97 10.10
CA ASN A 39 12.45 9.76 11.32
C ASN A 39 13.63 9.56 12.26
N GLU A 40 14.07 8.31 12.48
CA GLU A 40 15.19 8.05 13.37
C GLU A 40 16.52 8.37 12.68
N VAL A 41 16.70 7.95 11.42
CA VAL A 41 17.96 8.11 10.69
C VAL A 41 18.27 9.58 10.39
N PHE A 42 17.36 10.33 9.75
CA PHE A 42 17.65 11.72 9.39
C PHE A 42 17.53 12.69 10.56
N ALA A 43 16.93 12.29 11.68
CA ALA A 43 16.98 13.11 12.90
C ALA A 43 18.38 13.08 13.54
N GLU A 44 19.14 12.01 13.34
CA GLU A 44 20.52 11.87 13.82
C GLU A 44 21.54 12.29 12.77
N GLN A 45 21.28 12.01 11.49
CA GLN A 45 22.19 12.22 10.37
C GLN A 45 21.48 12.93 9.19
N PRO A 46 21.10 14.21 9.35
CA PRO A 46 20.38 14.96 8.31
C PRO A 46 21.19 15.13 7.02
N GLU A 47 22.52 15.14 7.08
CA GLU A 47 23.43 15.25 5.94
C GLU A 47 23.25 14.12 4.91
N LEU A 48 22.73 12.97 5.34
CA LEU A 48 22.45 11.84 4.44
C LEU A 48 21.39 12.16 3.39
N MET A 49 20.59 13.23 3.57
CA MET A 49 19.65 13.69 2.55
C MET A 49 20.35 14.07 1.23
N HIS A 50 21.62 14.50 1.29
CA HIS A 50 22.42 14.82 0.10
C HIS A 50 22.86 13.60 -0.71
N ASN A 51 22.66 12.38 -0.20
CA ASN A 51 22.99 11.16 -0.94
C ASN A 51 22.00 10.84 -2.06
N PHE A 52 20.89 11.57 -2.15
CA PHE A 52 19.79 11.29 -3.06
C PHE A 52 19.64 12.40 -4.10
N ASP A 53 19.28 12.03 -5.32
CA ASP A 53 18.92 12.98 -6.38
C ASP A 53 17.43 13.36 -6.30
N LEU A 54 16.60 12.51 -5.69
CA LEU A 54 15.15 12.69 -5.57
C LEU A 54 14.60 11.92 -4.37
N VAL A 55 13.60 12.48 -3.69
CA VAL A 55 12.76 11.75 -2.74
C VAL A 55 11.34 11.60 -3.28
N HIS A 56 10.78 10.40 -3.17
CA HIS A 56 9.39 10.11 -3.47
C HIS A 56 8.70 9.60 -2.21
N PHE A 57 7.84 10.43 -1.64
CA PHE A 57 6.93 10.06 -0.56
C PHE A 57 5.79 9.22 -1.12
N VAL A 58 6.02 7.91 -1.21
CA VAL A 58 5.05 6.93 -1.72
C VAL A 58 3.84 6.81 -0.81
N CYS A 59 3.91 7.26 0.45
CA CYS A 59 2.74 7.37 1.33
C CYS A 59 2.35 8.84 1.56
N PRO A 60 1.05 9.21 1.43
CA PRO A 60 0.60 10.59 1.60
C PRO A 60 0.83 11.18 2.99
N TYR A 61 1.04 10.33 4.00
CA TYR A 61 1.25 10.75 5.39
C TYR A 61 2.73 10.96 5.75
N ALA A 62 3.64 10.33 4.99
CA ALA A 62 5.07 10.32 5.31
C ALA A 62 5.76 11.67 5.03
N SER A 63 5.23 12.43 4.09
CA SER A 63 5.70 13.75 3.67
C SER A 63 5.51 14.83 4.74
N ARG A 64 4.51 14.72 5.62
CA ARG A 64 4.07 15.83 6.49
C ARG A 64 5.18 16.53 7.25
N ALA A 65 6.11 15.77 7.81
CA ALA A 65 7.17 16.31 8.66
C ALA A 65 8.50 16.52 7.94
N TRP A 66 8.69 15.95 6.74
CA TRP A 66 10.00 15.96 6.05
C TRP A 66 9.98 16.57 4.67
N LEU A 67 8.82 16.69 4.03
CA LEU A 67 8.69 17.40 2.77
C LEU A 67 9.31 18.81 2.84
N PRO A 68 9.06 19.65 3.87
CA PRO A 68 9.70 20.97 3.94
C PRO A 68 11.24 20.90 3.97
N ARG A 69 11.81 19.90 4.65
CA ARG A 69 13.28 19.73 4.77
C ARG A 69 13.91 19.23 3.48
N PHE A 70 13.33 18.19 2.87
CA PHE A 70 13.84 17.66 1.61
C PHE A 70 13.66 18.66 0.46
N ARG A 71 12.54 19.38 0.46
CA ARG A 71 12.17 20.30 -0.61
C ARG A 71 13.21 21.39 -0.83
N GLU A 72 13.90 21.83 0.20
CA GLU A 72 15.00 22.81 0.08
C GLU A 72 16.23 22.23 -0.62
N LEU A 73 16.45 20.92 -0.50
CA LEU A 73 17.69 20.26 -0.91
C LEU A 73 17.59 19.53 -2.24
N ILE A 74 16.47 18.82 -2.47
CA ILE A 74 16.30 17.92 -3.60
C ILE A 74 14.84 17.93 -4.12
N PRO A 75 14.61 17.55 -5.39
CA PRO A 75 13.28 17.33 -5.93
C PRO A 75 12.44 16.38 -5.08
N CYS A 76 11.19 16.77 -4.84
CA CYS A 76 10.27 15.99 -4.02
C CYS A 76 9.03 15.56 -4.81
N VAL A 77 8.77 14.26 -4.84
CA VAL A 77 7.54 13.68 -5.38
C VAL A 77 6.65 13.23 -4.23
N THR A 78 5.37 13.57 -4.28
CA THR A 78 4.37 13.15 -3.30
C THR A 78 3.35 12.22 -3.95
N SER A 79 2.83 11.25 -3.20
CA SER A 79 1.75 10.37 -3.68
C SER A 79 0.45 10.64 -2.92
N HIS A 80 -0.65 10.73 -3.66
CA HIS A 80 -2.01 10.76 -3.14
C HIS A 80 -2.76 9.50 -3.58
N HIS A 81 -3.04 8.64 -2.61
CA HIS A 81 -3.72 7.38 -2.88
C HIS A 81 -5.23 7.51 -2.75
N HIS A 82 -5.72 8.20 -1.72
CA HIS A 82 -7.11 8.60 -1.53
C HIS A 82 -7.13 9.69 -0.45
N VAL A 83 -8.11 10.56 -0.48
CA VAL A 83 -8.28 11.62 0.53
C VAL A 83 -9.37 11.21 1.51
N THR A 84 -8.96 10.67 2.67
CA THR A 84 -9.86 10.45 3.81
C THR A 84 -9.85 11.63 4.78
N ASP A 85 -8.68 12.25 5.00
CA ASP A 85 -8.54 13.45 5.83
C ASP A 85 -7.67 14.46 5.08
N TRP A 86 -8.32 15.50 4.54
CA TRP A 86 -7.65 16.53 3.76
C TRP A 86 -6.64 17.34 4.58
N GLU A 87 -6.96 17.66 5.84
CA GLU A 87 -6.10 18.51 6.65
C GLU A 87 -4.75 17.85 6.94
N ILE A 88 -4.75 16.52 7.02
CA ILE A 88 -3.52 15.76 7.20
C ILE A 88 -2.68 15.73 5.92
N VAL A 89 -3.29 15.67 4.73
CA VAL A 89 -2.58 15.41 3.46
C VAL A 89 -2.43 16.61 2.53
N LYS A 90 -2.98 17.78 2.88
CA LYS A 90 -2.95 18.99 2.02
C LYS A 90 -1.54 19.45 1.62
N HIS A 91 -0.57 19.25 2.50
CA HIS A 91 0.85 19.60 2.27
C HIS A 91 1.45 18.84 1.08
N ASN A 92 0.86 17.72 0.66
CA ASN A 92 1.34 17.00 -0.52
C ASN A 92 1.19 17.81 -1.81
N LEU A 93 0.31 18.81 -1.85
CA LEU A 93 0.22 19.76 -2.96
C LEU A 93 1.50 20.56 -3.16
N GLU A 94 2.35 20.63 -2.13
CA GLU A 94 3.62 21.32 -2.23
C GLU A 94 4.63 20.53 -3.05
N GLY A 95 4.44 19.22 -3.32
CA GLY A 95 5.36 18.42 -4.13
C GLY A 95 5.77 19.06 -5.46
N ASP A 96 7.01 18.81 -5.89
CA ASP A 96 7.47 19.24 -7.23
C ASP A 96 6.75 18.43 -8.32
N ALA A 97 6.41 17.17 -8.05
CA ALA A 97 5.40 16.42 -8.79
C ALA A 97 4.54 15.61 -7.83
N ILE A 98 3.30 15.32 -8.24
CA ILE A 98 2.28 14.68 -7.44
C ILE A 98 1.76 13.47 -8.21
N VAL A 99 1.77 12.30 -7.60
CA VAL A 99 1.27 11.05 -8.18
C VAL A 99 -0.10 10.74 -7.61
N VAL A 100 -1.06 10.43 -8.48
CA VAL A 100 -2.38 9.90 -8.11
C VAL A 100 -2.62 8.54 -8.77
N GLY A 101 -3.43 7.69 -8.13
CA GLY A 101 -3.72 6.34 -8.62
C GLY A 101 -4.84 6.25 -9.66
N SER A 102 -5.67 7.28 -9.82
CA SER A 102 -6.79 7.32 -10.77
C SER A 102 -7.17 8.75 -11.14
N GLU A 103 -7.95 8.89 -12.22
CA GLU A 103 -8.46 10.20 -12.67
C GLU A 103 -9.40 10.83 -11.64
N GLU A 104 -10.17 10.01 -10.91
CA GLU A 104 -11.01 10.48 -9.79
C GLU A 104 -10.21 11.31 -8.77
N TRP A 105 -9.00 10.87 -8.43
CA TRP A 105 -8.14 11.59 -7.48
C TRP A 105 -7.41 12.75 -8.11
N ALA A 106 -7.13 12.71 -9.43
CA ALA A 106 -6.65 13.88 -10.16
C ALA A 106 -7.70 15.01 -10.11
N ASP A 107 -8.96 14.68 -10.39
CA ASP A 107 -10.09 15.62 -10.35
C ASP A 107 -10.35 16.16 -8.94
N ASP A 108 -10.26 15.31 -7.90
CA ASP A 108 -10.37 15.76 -6.50
C ASP A 108 -9.25 16.76 -6.14
N LEU A 109 -8.01 16.47 -6.51
CA LEU A 109 -6.90 17.40 -6.30
C LEU A 109 -7.07 18.70 -7.09
N HIS A 110 -7.58 18.65 -8.32
CA HIS A 110 -7.90 19.84 -9.09
C HIS A 110 -8.89 20.75 -8.35
N LYS A 111 -9.98 20.17 -7.85
CA LYS A 111 -11.01 20.89 -7.05
C LYS A 111 -10.44 21.49 -5.76
N ARG A 112 -9.35 20.93 -5.24
CA ARG A 112 -8.64 21.41 -4.04
C ARG A 112 -7.51 22.40 -4.36
N GLY A 113 -7.37 22.82 -5.62
CA GLY A 113 -6.42 23.84 -6.04
C GLY A 113 -5.04 23.32 -6.42
N ALA A 114 -4.91 22.02 -6.74
CA ALA A 114 -3.65 21.49 -7.26
C ALA A 114 -3.29 22.11 -8.62
N GLN A 115 -1.99 22.35 -8.82
CA GLN A 115 -1.44 22.73 -10.13
C GLN A 115 -1.34 21.49 -11.01
N MET A 116 -2.25 21.36 -11.98
CA MET A 116 -2.43 20.12 -12.74
C MET A 116 -1.25 19.77 -13.66
N ASP A 117 -0.38 20.72 -13.99
CA ASP A 117 0.89 20.45 -14.70
C ASP A 117 1.92 19.69 -13.84
N ARG A 118 1.60 19.47 -12.55
CA ARG A 118 2.38 18.68 -11.59
C ARG A 118 1.71 17.37 -11.21
N VAL A 119 0.45 17.15 -11.59
CA VAL A 119 -0.33 15.97 -11.19
C VAL A 119 -0.25 14.91 -12.27
N PHE A 120 0.18 13.71 -11.89
CA PHE A 120 0.36 12.58 -12.79
C PHE A 120 -0.47 11.38 -12.33
N CYS A 121 -1.34 10.89 -13.22
CA CYS A 121 -2.06 9.64 -13.01
C CYS A 121 -1.16 8.44 -13.33
N VAL A 122 -0.61 7.83 -12.27
CA VAL A 122 0.18 6.60 -12.35
C VAL A 122 -0.59 5.51 -11.59
N PRO A 123 -1.44 4.74 -12.29
CA PRO A 123 -2.25 3.72 -11.64
C PRO A 123 -1.38 2.64 -11.00
N TYR A 124 -1.87 2.04 -9.92
CA TYR A 124 -1.22 0.87 -9.37
C TYR A 124 -1.22 -0.25 -10.40
N GLY A 125 -0.10 -0.98 -10.47
CA GLY A 125 -0.04 -2.21 -11.26
C GLY A 125 -0.06 -3.45 -10.39
N VAL A 126 -0.25 -4.59 -11.04
CA VAL A 126 -0.21 -5.92 -10.43
C VAL A 126 0.87 -6.77 -11.10
N ASP A 127 1.56 -7.60 -10.31
CA ASP A 127 2.47 -8.64 -10.79
C ASP A 127 1.63 -9.79 -11.35
N ALA A 128 1.45 -9.82 -12.68
CA ALA A 128 0.53 -10.73 -13.35
C ALA A 128 1.10 -12.16 -13.52
N GLU A 129 2.40 -12.31 -13.25
CA GLU A 129 3.13 -13.57 -13.13
C GLU A 129 2.82 -14.22 -11.77
N GLN A 130 2.78 -13.42 -10.71
CA GLN A 130 2.43 -13.86 -9.37
C GLN A 130 0.92 -14.14 -9.25
N PHE A 131 0.08 -13.18 -9.64
CA PHE A 131 -1.37 -13.30 -9.64
C PHE A 131 -1.86 -13.79 -11.01
N ARG A 132 -1.77 -15.10 -11.22
CA ARG A 132 -2.18 -15.75 -12.46
C ARG A 132 -3.27 -16.79 -12.23
N PRO A 133 -4.08 -17.13 -13.25
CA PRO A 133 -5.05 -18.21 -13.14
C PRO A 133 -4.34 -19.52 -12.78
N ALA A 134 -4.96 -20.29 -11.90
CA ALA A 134 -4.54 -21.64 -11.59
C ALA A 134 -5.09 -22.62 -12.62
N THR A 135 -4.37 -23.71 -12.89
CA THR A 135 -4.96 -24.84 -13.65
C THR A 135 -6.13 -25.46 -12.87
N VAL A 136 -6.96 -26.24 -13.54
CA VAL A 136 -8.11 -26.92 -12.92
C VAL A 136 -7.65 -27.80 -11.74
N GLU A 137 -6.54 -28.52 -11.90
CA GLU A 137 -5.97 -29.40 -10.89
C GLU A 137 -5.41 -28.61 -9.70
N GLN A 138 -4.72 -27.50 -9.98
CA GLN A 138 -4.19 -26.61 -8.95
C GLN A 138 -5.32 -26.00 -8.14
N ARG A 139 -6.39 -25.51 -8.79
CA ARG A 139 -7.58 -24.98 -8.12
C ARG A 139 -8.23 -26.05 -7.25
N ALA A 140 -8.42 -27.27 -7.76
CA ALA A 140 -9.01 -28.36 -7.00
C ALA A 140 -8.15 -28.73 -5.77
N ALA A 141 -6.83 -28.76 -5.91
CA ALA A 141 -5.91 -29.02 -4.80
C ALA A 141 -5.96 -27.91 -3.73
N ILE A 142 -5.99 -26.64 -4.15
CA ILE A 142 -6.12 -25.48 -3.26
C ILE A 142 -7.47 -25.55 -2.52
N ARG A 143 -8.58 -25.76 -3.23
CA ARG A 143 -9.91 -25.90 -2.63
C ARG A 143 -9.96 -27.05 -1.64
N LYS A 144 -9.41 -28.22 -1.99
CA LYS A 144 -9.30 -29.38 -1.09
C LYS A 144 -8.53 -29.02 0.19
N LYS A 145 -7.38 -28.35 0.07
CA LYS A 145 -6.57 -27.90 1.22
C LYS A 145 -7.33 -26.92 2.13
N LEU A 146 -8.17 -26.07 1.55
CA LEU A 146 -9.03 -25.13 2.27
C LEU A 146 -10.33 -25.77 2.78
N GLY A 147 -10.61 -27.03 2.46
CA GLY A 147 -11.88 -27.69 2.77
C GLY A 147 -13.07 -27.04 2.05
N ILE A 148 -12.86 -26.54 0.83
CA ILE A 148 -13.89 -25.99 -0.06
C ILE A 148 -14.28 -27.08 -1.05
N SER A 149 -15.58 -27.32 -1.23
CA SER A 149 -16.07 -28.26 -2.25
C SER A 149 -15.92 -27.67 -3.66
N ASN A 150 -15.65 -28.50 -4.66
CA ASN A 150 -15.45 -28.01 -6.04
C ASN A 150 -16.72 -27.39 -6.65
N ASP A 151 -17.90 -27.79 -6.17
CA ASP A 151 -19.20 -27.26 -6.57
C ASP A 151 -19.69 -26.09 -5.69
N ALA A 152 -18.89 -25.66 -4.72
CA ALA A 152 -19.20 -24.46 -3.93
C ALA A 152 -18.93 -23.19 -4.75
N THR A 153 -19.80 -22.21 -4.59
CA THR A 153 -19.57 -20.83 -5.06
C THR A 153 -18.82 -20.07 -3.97
N VAL A 154 -17.64 -19.53 -4.31
CA VAL A 154 -16.77 -18.82 -3.36
C VAL A 154 -16.69 -17.34 -3.71
N VAL A 155 -17.10 -16.48 -2.77
CA VAL A 155 -17.00 -15.02 -2.88
C VAL A 155 -15.90 -14.51 -1.94
N GLY A 156 -14.95 -13.75 -2.49
CA GLY A 156 -13.81 -13.19 -1.75
C GLY A 156 -14.02 -11.75 -1.29
N PHE A 157 -13.52 -11.43 -0.09
CA PHE A 157 -13.38 -10.06 0.43
C PHE A 157 -12.08 -9.92 1.22
N PHE A 158 -11.12 -9.18 0.68
CA PHE A 158 -9.76 -9.11 1.21
C PHE A 158 -9.43 -7.67 1.63
N ALA A 159 -9.40 -7.41 2.93
CA ALA A 159 -9.08 -6.09 3.51
C ALA A 159 -8.75 -6.22 5.01
N LYS A 160 -8.16 -5.20 5.62
CA LYS A 160 -8.05 -5.11 7.09
C LYS A 160 -9.16 -4.21 7.66
N LYS A 161 -9.74 -4.55 8.82
CA LYS A 161 -10.79 -3.72 9.45
C LYS A 161 -10.34 -2.30 9.74
N SER A 162 -9.07 -2.13 10.13
CA SER A 162 -8.44 -0.81 10.36
C SER A 162 -8.25 0.04 9.10
N SER A 163 -8.68 -0.46 7.94
CA SER A 163 -8.78 0.33 6.70
C SER A 163 -10.23 0.59 6.30
N ASN A 164 -11.19 0.37 7.20
CA ASN A 164 -12.62 0.57 6.96
C ASN A 164 -13.21 1.69 7.83
N ASP A 165 -12.54 2.83 7.87
CA ASP A 165 -13.05 4.02 8.56
C ASP A 165 -14.35 4.48 7.89
N ASP A 166 -15.34 4.86 8.71
CA ASP A 166 -16.70 5.25 8.29
C ASP A 166 -17.35 4.32 7.26
N ASP A 167 -17.06 3.01 7.40
CA ASP A 167 -17.53 1.96 6.50
C ASP A 167 -17.25 2.22 5.00
N ARG A 168 -16.10 2.85 4.71
CA ARG A 168 -15.71 3.15 3.32
C ARG A 168 -15.55 1.92 2.43
N LYS A 169 -15.38 0.71 2.99
CA LYS A 169 -15.31 -0.57 2.26
C LYS A 169 -16.70 -1.18 2.01
N GLY A 170 -17.78 -0.56 2.45
CA GLY A 170 -19.16 -1.02 2.22
C GLY A 170 -19.42 -2.41 2.77
N THR A 171 -19.00 -2.63 4.01
CA THR A 171 -19.07 -3.97 4.61
C THR A 171 -20.48 -4.34 5.03
N ASP A 172 -21.31 -3.35 5.32
CA ASP A 172 -22.75 -3.49 5.50
C ASP A 172 -23.42 -4.09 4.24
N ILE A 173 -23.11 -3.56 3.05
CA ILE A 173 -23.60 -4.05 1.76
C ILE A 173 -23.07 -5.44 1.48
N PHE A 174 -21.77 -5.68 1.69
CA PHE A 174 -21.16 -6.99 1.50
C PHE A 174 -21.85 -8.06 2.36
N ILE A 175 -22.08 -7.78 3.65
CA ILE A 175 -22.72 -8.71 4.58
C ILE A 175 -24.18 -8.95 4.16
N LYS A 176 -24.94 -7.87 3.91
CA LYS A 176 -26.35 -7.96 3.55
C LYS A 176 -26.55 -8.75 2.26
N ALA A 177 -25.84 -8.39 1.20
CA ALA A 177 -25.95 -9.04 -0.11
C ALA A 177 -25.53 -10.51 -0.05
N LEU A 178 -24.46 -10.85 0.67
CA LEU A 178 -24.04 -12.26 0.75
C LEU A 178 -25.02 -13.11 1.57
N THR A 179 -25.65 -12.53 2.60
CA THR A 179 -26.75 -13.16 3.34
C THR A 179 -27.97 -13.42 2.47
N GLU A 180 -28.38 -12.46 1.63
CA GLU A 180 -29.51 -12.64 0.70
C GLU A 180 -29.19 -13.65 -0.41
N LEU A 181 -27.97 -13.60 -0.97
CA LEU A 181 -27.49 -14.51 -2.01
C LEU A 181 -27.53 -15.99 -1.56
N ARG A 182 -27.37 -16.27 -0.26
CA ARG A 182 -27.38 -17.63 0.29
C ARG A 182 -28.67 -18.40 -0.02
N SER A 183 -29.79 -17.70 -0.19
CA SER A 183 -31.09 -18.29 -0.57
C SER A 183 -31.12 -18.76 -2.03
N LEU A 184 -30.38 -18.07 -2.91
CA LEU A 184 -30.29 -18.37 -4.34
C LEU A 184 -29.13 -19.31 -4.68
N VAL A 185 -28.07 -19.30 -3.86
CA VAL A 185 -26.85 -20.09 -4.06
C VAL A 185 -26.59 -20.95 -2.80
N PRO A 186 -27.11 -22.19 -2.73
CA PRO A 186 -27.09 -22.96 -1.49
C PRO A 186 -25.70 -23.37 -0.98
N LYS A 187 -24.73 -23.54 -1.88
CA LYS A 187 -23.34 -23.92 -1.57
C LYS A 187 -22.41 -22.69 -1.56
N LEU A 188 -22.84 -21.62 -0.91
CA LEU A 188 -22.10 -20.36 -0.81
C LEU A 188 -21.03 -20.42 0.28
N THR A 189 -19.82 -19.99 -0.07
CA THR A 189 -18.69 -19.82 0.86
C THR A 189 -18.15 -18.39 0.78
N ALA A 190 -18.02 -17.73 1.92
CA ALA A 190 -17.28 -16.49 2.07
C ALA A 190 -15.81 -16.80 2.36
N LEU A 191 -14.88 -16.24 1.56
CA LEU A 191 -13.44 -16.27 1.85
C LEU A 191 -12.96 -14.88 2.24
N ILE A 192 -12.67 -14.70 3.53
CA ILE A 192 -12.28 -13.42 4.11
C ILE A 192 -10.79 -13.43 4.41
N ILE A 193 -10.07 -12.43 3.91
CA ILE A 193 -8.63 -12.26 4.16
C ILE A 193 -8.39 -10.91 4.83
N GLY A 194 -7.55 -10.92 5.86
CA GLY A 194 -7.14 -9.73 6.60
C GLY A 194 -7.77 -9.64 7.99
N PRO A 195 -7.16 -8.89 8.91
CA PRO A 195 -7.52 -8.93 10.32
C PRO A 195 -8.72 -8.05 10.68
N GLY A 196 -9.35 -8.37 11.81
CA GLY A 196 -10.40 -7.56 12.46
C GLY A 196 -11.84 -7.85 12.02
N TRP A 197 -12.11 -8.92 11.28
CA TRP A 197 -13.45 -9.23 10.76
C TRP A 197 -14.28 -10.19 11.61
N ASP A 198 -14.00 -10.31 12.91
CA ASP A 198 -14.69 -11.25 13.81
C ASP A 198 -16.22 -11.13 13.76
N GLU A 199 -16.74 -9.90 13.71
CA GLU A 199 -18.18 -9.61 13.65
C GLU A 199 -18.81 -10.05 12.33
N MET A 200 -18.16 -9.74 11.21
CA MET A 200 -18.57 -10.19 9.87
C MET A 200 -18.59 -11.73 9.79
N VAL A 201 -17.55 -12.39 10.32
CA VAL A 201 -17.47 -13.86 10.36
C VAL A 201 -18.57 -14.46 11.24
N ARG A 202 -18.88 -13.85 12.39
CA ARG A 202 -20.00 -14.26 13.24
C ARG A 202 -21.33 -14.09 12.51
N ALA A 203 -21.54 -12.98 11.84
CA ALA A 203 -22.75 -12.71 11.06
C ALA A 203 -22.97 -13.77 9.97
N PHE A 204 -21.94 -14.12 9.19
CA PHE A 204 -22.04 -15.17 8.17
C PHE A 204 -22.34 -16.54 8.76
N ARG A 205 -21.69 -16.91 9.87
CA ARG A 205 -21.97 -18.20 10.54
C ARG A 205 -23.40 -18.26 11.06
N ALA A 206 -23.90 -17.17 11.65
CA ALA A 206 -25.28 -17.07 12.11
C ALA A 206 -26.29 -17.17 10.95
N ALA A 207 -25.94 -16.64 9.78
CA ALA A 207 -26.73 -16.74 8.55
C ALA A 207 -26.59 -18.10 7.82
N GLY A 208 -25.89 -19.08 8.39
CA GLY A 208 -25.69 -20.40 7.76
C GLY A 208 -24.79 -20.38 6.52
N ILE A 209 -23.95 -19.35 6.38
CA ILE A 209 -22.94 -19.23 5.32
C ILE A 209 -21.63 -19.83 5.82
N ARG A 210 -21.02 -20.71 5.03
CA ARG A 210 -19.68 -21.21 5.32
C ARG A 210 -18.69 -20.04 5.16
N CYS A 211 -18.01 -19.67 6.24
CA CYS A 211 -17.05 -18.57 6.23
C CYS A 211 -15.65 -19.07 6.62
N LEU A 212 -14.72 -19.00 5.67
CA LEU A 212 -13.29 -19.20 5.89
C LEU A 212 -12.64 -17.84 6.10
N TRP A 213 -11.98 -17.65 7.24
CA TRP A 213 -11.34 -16.39 7.57
C TRP A 213 -9.87 -16.60 7.91
N PHE A 214 -8.99 -15.96 7.15
CA PHE A 214 -7.57 -15.91 7.39
C PHE A 214 -7.16 -14.48 7.71
N PRO A 215 -6.95 -14.15 9.00
CA PRO A 215 -6.53 -12.81 9.40
C PRO A 215 -5.19 -12.41 8.76
N PHE A 216 -4.33 -13.40 8.45
CA PHE A 216 -3.01 -13.19 7.89
C PHE A 216 -2.64 -14.28 6.90
N ILE A 217 -1.98 -13.87 5.83
CA ILE A 217 -1.35 -14.75 4.85
C ILE A 217 0.15 -14.48 4.91
N ARG A 218 0.94 -15.56 4.88
CA ARG A 218 2.38 -15.50 5.13
C ARG A 218 3.12 -14.66 4.09
N ASP A 219 2.74 -14.83 2.84
CA ASP A 219 3.42 -14.25 1.70
C ASP A 219 2.47 -14.09 0.51
N ASN A 220 2.97 -13.37 -0.47
CA ASN A 220 2.32 -13.07 -1.73
C ASN A 220 1.90 -14.31 -2.54
N GLN A 221 2.66 -15.42 -2.45
CA GLN A 221 2.30 -16.67 -3.11
C GLN A 221 1.10 -17.33 -2.45
N GLY A 222 1.05 -17.33 -1.11
CA GLY A 222 -0.12 -17.75 -0.35
C GLY A 222 -1.34 -16.89 -0.65
N LEU A 223 -1.16 -15.59 -0.88
CA LEU A 223 -2.26 -14.68 -1.21
C LEU A 223 -2.81 -14.97 -2.62
N ALA A 224 -1.93 -15.18 -3.60
CA ALA A 224 -2.32 -15.60 -4.95
C ALA A 224 -3.13 -16.91 -4.93
N GLN A 225 -2.77 -17.88 -4.09
CA GLN A 225 -3.55 -19.11 -3.91
C GLN A 225 -4.98 -18.84 -3.40
N MET A 226 -5.20 -17.78 -2.61
CA MET A 226 -6.54 -17.44 -2.14
C MET A 226 -7.43 -16.96 -3.29
N TYR A 227 -6.90 -16.13 -4.20
CA TYR A 227 -7.62 -15.73 -5.42
C TYR A 227 -7.94 -16.94 -6.30
N SER A 228 -6.98 -17.88 -6.45
CA SER A 228 -7.17 -19.12 -7.20
C SER A 228 -8.29 -20.02 -6.65
N ALA A 229 -8.78 -19.79 -5.43
CA ALA A 229 -9.90 -20.52 -4.84
C ALA A 229 -11.28 -19.89 -5.14
N LEU A 230 -11.31 -18.62 -5.55
CA LEU A 230 -12.52 -17.81 -5.72
C LEU A 230 -13.26 -18.10 -7.03
N ASP A 231 -14.59 -18.00 -7.01
CA ASP A 231 -15.40 -17.84 -8.24
C ASP A 231 -15.68 -16.35 -8.49
N PHE A 232 -15.93 -15.61 -7.41
CA PHE A 232 -16.23 -14.19 -7.44
C PHE A 232 -15.35 -13.40 -6.48
N TYR A 233 -15.03 -12.17 -6.86
CA TYR A 233 -14.43 -11.17 -5.98
C TYR A 233 -15.32 -9.94 -5.96
N TRP A 234 -15.70 -9.49 -4.76
CA TRP A 234 -16.57 -8.33 -4.61
C TRP A 234 -15.82 -7.15 -4.01
N VAL A 235 -16.03 -5.98 -4.62
CA VAL A 235 -15.64 -4.68 -4.07
C VAL A 235 -16.91 -3.85 -3.89
N THR A 236 -17.42 -3.81 -2.66
CA THR A 236 -18.63 -3.04 -2.29
C THR A 236 -18.29 -1.64 -1.77
N ALA A 237 -17.05 -1.20 -1.95
CA ALA A 237 -16.53 0.02 -1.35
C ALA A 237 -17.27 1.28 -1.82
N ARG A 238 -17.27 2.30 -0.96
CA ARG A 238 -17.76 3.66 -1.23
C ARG A 238 -16.62 4.60 -1.59
N VAL A 239 -15.45 4.40 -0.99
CA VAL A 239 -14.26 5.21 -1.23
C VAL A 239 -13.03 4.31 -1.28
N GLU A 240 -12.30 4.36 -2.40
CA GLU A 240 -11.01 3.72 -2.58
C GLU A 240 -10.07 4.55 -3.43
N GLY A 241 -8.76 4.35 -3.21
CA GLY A 241 -7.72 4.89 -4.08
C GLY A 241 -7.59 4.20 -5.43
N GLY A 242 -8.05 2.96 -5.46
CA GLY A 242 -7.75 2.00 -6.51
C GLY A 242 -7.44 0.67 -5.85
N PRO A 243 -8.46 -0.18 -5.62
CA PRO A 243 -8.29 -1.40 -4.83
C PRO A 243 -7.34 -2.35 -5.57
N VAL A 244 -6.09 -2.46 -5.11
CA VAL A 244 -5.10 -3.39 -5.67
C VAL A 244 -5.64 -4.82 -5.68
N THR A 245 -6.48 -5.17 -4.71
CA THR A 245 -7.12 -6.48 -4.64
C THR A 245 -8.09 -6.77 -5.79
N LEU A 246 -8.69 -5.74 -6.40
CA LEU A 246 -9.44 -5.88 -7.66
C LEU A 246 -8.51 -6.27 -8.80
N LEU A 247 -7.35 -5.62 -8.91
CA LEU A 247 -6.35 -5.94 -9.93
C LEU A 247 -5.82 -7.37 -9.77
N GLU A 248 -5.52 -7.77 -8.53
CA GLU A 248 -5.10 -9.14 -8.20
C GLU A 248 -6.16 -10.17 -8.58
N ALA A 249 -7.43 -9.92 -8.26
CA ALA A 249 -8.55 -10.78 -8.64
C ALA A 249 -8.73 -10.89 -10.16
N MET A 250 -8.75 -9.74 -10.86
CA MET A 250 -8.85 -9.69 -12.32
C MET A 250 -7.67 -10.41 -12.99
N SER A 251 -6.45 -10.22 -12.47
CA SER A 251 -5.25 -10.88 -12.96
C SER A 251 -5.35 -12.41 -12.80
N SER A 252 -5.93 -12.88 -11.69
CA SER A 252 -6.18 -14.29 -11.44
C SER A 252 -7.40 -14.88 -12.17
N GLU A 253 -8.00 -14.16 -13.13
CA GLU A 253 -9.22 -14.54 -13.88
C GLU A 253 -10.44 -14.79 -12.99
N VAL A 254 -10.54 -14.09 -11.85
CA VAL A 254 -11.73 -14.15 -10.99
C VAL A 254 -12.81 -13.22 -11.55
N CYS A 255 -14.06 -13.67 -11.57
CA CYS A 255 -15.18 -12.82 -11.98
C CYS A 255 -15.42 -11.74 -10.92
N CYS A 256 -15.18 -10.48 -11.28
CA CYS A 256 -15.24 -9.37 -10.34
C CYS A 256 -16.57 -8.62 -10.44
N LEU A 257 -17.13 -8.27 -9.29
CA LEU A 257 -18.23 -7.31 -9.18
C LEU A 257 -17.74 -6.15 -8.32
N THR A 258 -17.86 -4.92 -8.80
CA THR A 258 -17.32 -3.75 -8.11
C THR A 258 -18.24 -2.54 -8.24
N THR A 259 -18.16 -1.64 -7.27
CA THR A 259 -18.65 -0.26 -7.39
C THR A 259 -17.68 0.60 -8.22
N PRO A 260 -18.11 1.77 -8.74
CA PRO A 260 -17.27 2.69 -9.51
C PRO A 260 -16.33 3.53 -8.62
N VAL A 261 -15.47 2.85 -7.86
CA VAL A 261 -14.48 3.45 -6.93
C VAL A 261 -13.07 3.50 -7.50
N GLY A 262 -12.38 4.63 -7.34
CA GLY A 262 -10.98 4.79 -7.71
C GLY A 262 -10.72 4.30 -9.13
N LEU A 263 -9.65 3.52 -9.29
CA LEU A 263 -9.27 2.93 -10.59
C LEU A 263 -10.35 2.05 -11.24
N ALA A 264 -11.35 1.56 -10.49
CA ALA A 264 -12.39 0.70 -11.07
C ALA A 264 -13.23 1.45 -12.10
N ARG A 265 -13.43 2.76 -11.90
CA ARG A 265 -14.16 3.63 -12.84
C ARG A 265 -13.52 3.67 -14.22
N ASP A 266 -12.19 3.68 -14.25
CA ASP A 266 -11.42 3.83 -15.49
C ASP A 266 -11.06 2.48 -16.11
N LEU A 267 -10.97 1.42 -15.30
CA LEU A 267 -10.53 0.09 -15.71
C LEU A 267 -11.68 -0.83 -16.13
N VAL A 268 -12.85 -0.71 -15.50
CA VAL A 268 -13.96 -1.65 -15.70
C VAL A 268 -14.87 -1.19 -16.82
N SER A 269 -15.06 -2.06 -17.80
CA SER A 269 -16.12 -1.96 -18.81
C SER A 269 -17.23 -2.93 -18.41
N ASP A 270 -18.36 -2.38 -17.94
CA ASP A 270 -19.47 -3.16 -17.39
C ASP A 270 -19.95 -4.26 -18.35
N GLY A 271 -20.00 -5.49 -17.86
CA GLY A 271 -20.40 -6.67 -18.63
C GLY A 271 -19.36 -7.18 -19.61
N ASP A 272 -18.21 -6.51 -19.81
CA ASP A 272 -17.13 -7.04 -20.64
C ASP A 272 -16.03 -7.69 -19.82
N ASN A 273 -15.47 -6.98 -18.83
CA ASN A 273 -14.31 -7.44 -18.05
C ASN A 273 -14.57 -7.54 -16.53
N ALA A 274 -15.68 -7.00 -16.05
CA ALA A 274 -16.24 -7.16 -14.71
C ALA A 274 -17.69 -6.64 -14.72
N ILE A 275 -18.43 -6.81 -13.63
CA ILE A 275 -19.73 -6.14 -13.46
C ILE A 275 -19.55 -4.88 -12.64
N LEU A 276 -20.04 -3.76 -13.15
CA LEU A 276 -20.03 -2.47 -12.46
C LEU A 276 -21.42 -2.21 -11.87
N LEU A 277 -21.50 -2.04 -10.55
CA LEU A 277 -22.75 -1.83 -9.84
C LEU A 277 -22.78 -0.46 -9.16
N PRO A 278 -23.95 0.19 -9.05
CA PRO A 278 -24.08 1.40 -8.26
C PRO A 278 -23.67 1.20 -6.80
N PHE A 279 -23.26 2.29 -6.15
CA PHE A 279 -23.02 2.29 -4.72
C PHE A 279 -24.27 1.85 -3.95
N ASN A 280 -24.07 1.03 -2.91
CA ASN A 280 -25.13 0.52 -2.04
C ASN A 280 -26.18 -0.39 -2.72
N ASP A 281 -25.91 -0.87 -3.94
CA ASP A 281 -26.83 -1.74 -4.68
C ASP A 281 -26.73 -3.21 -4.24
N THR A 282 -27.32 -3.52 -3.08
CA THR A 282 -27.37 -4.89 -2.53
C THR A 282 -27.99 -5.86 -3.53
N ASP A 283 -29.12 -5.49 -4.12
CA ASP A 283 -29.88 -6.34 -5.04
C ASP A 283 -29.07 -6.65 -6.30
N GLY A 284 -28.35 -5.66 -6.84
CA GLY A 284 -27.46 -5.85 -7.98
C GLY A 284 -26.37 -6.89 -7.72
N PHE A 285 -25.69 -6.83 -6.57
CA PHE A 285 -24.68 -7.82 -6.20
C PHE A 285 -25.27 -9.22 -6.08
N VAL A 286 -26.47 -9.36 -5.50
CA VAL A 286 -27.20 -10.62 -5.35
C VAL A 286 -27.60 -11.20 -6.70
N GLN A 287 -28.35 -10.45 -7.49
CA GLN A 287 -28.96 -10.94 -8.74
C GLN A 287 -27.90 -11.27 -9.79
N ARG A 288 -26.90 -10.39 -9.96
CA ARG A 288 -25.83 -10.62 -10.94
C ARG A 288 -24.96 -11.82 -10.57
N THR A 289 -24.65 -11.98 -9.28
CA THR A 289 -23.89 -13.15 -8.82
C THR A 289 -24.69 -14.44 -8.93
N ALA A 290 -25.98 -14.43 -8.60
CA ALA A 290 -26.84 -15.61 -8.75
C ALA A 290 -26.93 -16.07 -10.23
N ALA A 291 -27.12 -15.13 -11.16
CA ALA A 291 -27.13 -15.43 -12.59
C ALA A 291 -25.79 -16.03 -13.07
N LEU A 292 -24.67 -15.42 -12.70
CA LEU A 292 -23.33 -15.87 -13.09
C LEU A 292 -22.87 -17.15 -12.35
N ALA A 293 -23.46 -17.46 -11.20
CA ALA A 293 -23.25 -18.74 -10.52
C ALA A 293 -23.85 -19.89 -11.36
N GLY A 294 -25.01 -19.65 -11.98
CA GLY A 294 -25.67 -20.56 -12.90
C GLY A 294 -25.02 -20.65 -14.30
N ASP A 295 -24.33 -19.60 -14.75
CA ASP A 295 -23.64 -19.56 -16.05
C ASP A 295 -22.11 -19.55 -15.90
N SER A 296 -21.51 -20.74 -15.88
CA SER A 296 -20.06 -20.87 -15.77
C SER A 296 -19.30 -20.40 -17.01
N SER A 297 -19.92 -20.41 -18.19
CA SER A 297 -19.28 -19.95 -19.44
C SER A 297 -19.08 -18.44 -19.40
N GLU A 298 -20.15 -17.70 -19.06
CA GLU A 298 -20.10 -16.25 -18.98
C GLU A 298 -19.22 -15.77 -17.83
N ARG A 299 -19.28 -16.45 -16.67
CA ARG A 299 -18.37 -16.17 -15.55
C ARG A 299 -16.90 -16.29 -15.94
N GLN A 300 -16.53 -17.35 -16.67
CA GLN A 300 -15.16 -17.54 -17.15
C GLN A 300 -14.79 -16.55 -18.26
N ARG A 301 -15.74 -16.17 -19.14
CA ARG A 301 -15.53 -15.14 -20.16
C ARG A 301 -15.13 -13.82 -19.51
N LEU A 302 -15.90 -13.36 -18.52
CA LEU A 302 -15.59 -12.14 -17.75
C LEU A 302 -14.21 -12.22 -17.12
N GLY A 303 -13.86 -13.34 -16.44
CA GLY A 303 -12.55 -13.53 -15.83
C GLY A 303 -11.38 -13.42 -16.83
N ARG A 304 -11.49 -14.05 -18.01
CA ARG A 304 -10.47 -13.96 -19.07
C ARG A 304 -10.33 -12.55 -19.62
N ARG A 305 -11.45 -11.83 -19.83
CA ARG A 305 -11.45 -10.43 -20.28
C ARG A 305 -10.83 -9.51 -19.23
N ALA A 306 -11.10 -9.76 -17.94
CA ALA A 306 -10.44 -9.10 -16.82
C ALA A 306 -8.92 -9.25 -16.90
N ARG A 307 -8.40 -10.47 -17.03
CA ARG A 307 -6.95 -10.71 -17.14
C ARG A 307 -6.35 -10.06 -18.38
N GLN A 308 -7.03 -10.11 -19.53
CA GLN A 308 -6.57 -9.44 -20.73
C GLN A 308 -6.40 -7.93 -20.50
N THR A 309 -7.38 -7.30 -19.84
CA THR A 309 -7.33 -5.88 -19.46
C THR A 309 -6.12 -5.62 -18.55
N ILE A 310 -5.86 -6.48 -17.56
CA ILE A 310 -4.70 -6.36 -16.68
C ILE A 310 -3.39 -6.43 -17.47
N LEU A 311 -3.21 -7.44 -18.31
CA LEU A 311 -1.97 -7.62 -19.06
C LEU A 311 -1.67 -6.44 -20.01
N GLN A 312 -2.72 -5.81 -20.54
CA GLN A 312 -2.59 -4.68 -21.47
C GLN A 312 -2.35 -3.34 -20.75
N HIS A 313 -3.00 -3.11 -19.61
CA HIS A 313 -3.08 -1.77 -19.03
C HIS A 313 -2.52 -1.65 -17.60
N MET A 314 -2.61 -2.73 -16.82
CA MET A 314 -2.32 -2.72 -15.38
C MET A 314 -1.20 -3.67 -14.96
N HIS A 315 -0.47 -4.25 -15.91
CA HIS A 315 0.76 -4.96 -15.61
C HIS A 315 1.73 -3.99 -14.94
N VAL A 316 2.32 -4.39 -13.81
CA VAL A 316 3.18 -3.51 -13.01
C VAL A 316 4.38 -2.96 -13.79
N GLY A 317 4.92 -3.73 -14.73
CA GLY A 317 5.98 -3.26 -15.63
C GLY A 317 5.52 -2.20 -16.63
N VAL A 318 4.23 -2.07 -16.91
CA VAL A 318 3.65 -1.03 -17.77
C VAL A 318 3.36 0.22 -16.95
N THR A 319 2.69 0.09 -15.80
CA THR A 319 2.26 1.26 -15.03
C THR A 319 3.45 2.03 -14.44
N THR A 320 4.46 1.31 -13.95
CA THR A 320 5.66 1.92 -13.34
C THR A 320 6.58 2.62 -14.33
N GLN A 321 6.48 2.36 -15.64
CA GLN A 321 7.25 3.09 -16.66
C GLN A 321 6.88 4.57 -16.73
N ARG A 322 5.65 4.94 -16.31
CA ARG A 322 5.20 6.34 -16.26
C ARG A 322 5.94 7.16 -15.20
N VAL A 323 6.60 6.51 -14.24
CA VAL A 323 7.34 7.17 -13.17
C VAL A 323 8.51 8.01 -13.70
N LYS A 324 9.09 7.65 -14.85
CA LYS A 324 10.15 8.45 -15.49
C LYS A 324 9.67 9.88 -15.80
N ASP A 325 8.42 10.03 -16.24
CA ASP A 325 7.85 11.32 -16.63
C ASP A 325 7.55 12.18 -15.39
N VAL A 326 7.08 11.54 -14.31
CA VAL A 326 6.90 12.17 -12.99
C VAL A 326 8.24 12.70 -12.47
N TYR A 327 9.27 11.87 -12.50
CA TYR A 327 10.58 12.22 -11.94
C TYR A 327 11.28 13.28 -12.80
N ALA A 328 11.17 13.20 -14.12
CA ALA A 328 11.62 14.26 -15.03
C ALA A 328 10.95 15.60 -14.69
N ARG A 329 9.62 15.59 -14.49
CA ARG A 329 8.89 16.81 -14.17
C ARG A 329 9.28 17.39 -12.81
N ALA A 330 9.45 16.54 -11.79
CA ALA A 330 9.92 16.98 -10.47
C ALA A 330 11.30 17.65 -10.55
N MET A 331 12.21 17.10 -11.36
CA MET A 331 13.54 17.69 -11.61
C MET A 331 13.43 19.07 -12.28
N GLU A 332 12.61 19.20 -13.32
CA GLU A 332 12.37 20.48 -14.01
C GLU A 332 11.81 21.55 -13.06
N ILE A 333 10.81 21.21 -12.24
CA ILE A 333 10.17 22.14 -11.30
C ILE A 333 11.14 22.54 -10.18
N PHE A 334 11.91 21.58 -9.66
CA PHE A 334 12.96 21.86 -8.69
C PHE A 334 14.01 22.82 -9.24
N ALA A 335 14.52 22.55 -10.45
CA ALA A 335 15.54 23.37 -11.11
C ALA A 335 15.07 24.82 -11.31
N ASN A 336 13.83 24.99 -11.77
CA ASN A 336 13.22 26.31 -11.91
C ASN A 336 13.09 27.04 -10.56
N ARG A 337 12.69 26.32 -9.50
CA ARG A 337 12.54 26.87 -8.14
C ARG A 337 13.87 27.30 -7.54
N GLN A 338 14.94 26.53 -7.79
CA GLN A 338 16.29 26.81 -7.30
C GLN A 338 17.12 27.69 -8.25
N GLN A 339 16.55 28.08 -9.40
CA GLN A 339 17.24 28.84 -10.44
C GLN A 339 18.55 28.19 -10.89
N CYS A 340 18.55 26.86 -11.05
CA CYS A 340 19.70 26.08 -11.45
C CYS A 340 19.41 25.24 -12.71
N ALA A 341 20.44 24.61 -13.28
CA ALA A 341 20.27 23.65 -14.36
C ALA A 341 19.59 22.37 -13.83
N VAL A 342 18.86 21.68 -14.71
CA VAL A 342 18.27 20.37 -14.39
C VAL A 342 19.39 19.40 -13.98
N PRO A 343 19.40 18.88 -12.73
CA PRO A 343 20.54 18.10 -12.24
C PRO A 343 20.76 16.78 -12.99
N VAL A 344 19.65 16.15 -13.41
CA VAL A 344 19.65 14.82 -14.02
C VAL A 344 18.60 14.75 -15.14
N ASP A 345 19.02 14.39 -16.36
CA ASP A 345 18.08 14.07 -17.45
C ASP A 345 17.51 12.66 -17.28
N VAL A 346 16.37 12.59 -16.59
CA VAL A 346 15.67 11.32 -16.29
C VAL A 346 15.22 10.60 -17.57
N ARG A 347 14.80 11.34 -18.61
CA ARG A 347 14.28 10.75 -19.85
C ARG A 347 15.42 10.07 -20.62
N GLN A 348 16.57 10.73 -20.70
CA GLN A 348 17.77 10.16 -21.30
C GLN A 348 18.26 8.94 -20.51
N LEU A 349 18.32 9.02 -19.18
CA LEU A 349 18.71 7.88 -18.35
C LEU A 349 17.78 6.67 -18.54
N ALA A 350 16.47 6.90 -18.56
CA ALA A 350 15.49 5.83 -18.75
C ALA A 350 15.58 5.19 -20.14
N ALA A 351 15.89 5.96 -21.19
CA ALA A 351 16.04 5.45 -22.56
C ALA A 351 17.29 4.56 -22.76
N HIS A 352 18.37 4.82 -22.02
CA HIS A 352 19.61 4.04 -22.07
C HIS A 352 19.67 2.91 -21.04
N ALA A 353 18.65 2.79 -20.18
CA ALA A 353 18.59 1.76 -19.17
C ALA A 353 18.45 0.39 -19.85
N PRO A 354 19.22 -0.63 -19.43
CA PRO A 354 19.10 -1.96 -20.00
C PRO A 354 17.67 -2.48 -19.82
N GLN A 355 17.11 -3.06 -20.88
CA GLN A 355 15.88 -3.85 -20.80
C GLN A 355 16.19 -5.17 -20.09
N HIS A 356 16.45 -5.14 -18.78
CA HIS A 356 16.63 -6.36 -18.03
C HIS A 356 15.28 -7.03 -17.80
N SER A 357 15.25 -8.36 -17.97
CA SER A 357 14.27 -9.20 -17.29
C SER A 357 14.37 -8.88 -15.80
N PRO A 358 13.26 -8.53 -15.11
CA PRO A 358 13.33 -8.06 -13.74
C PRO A 358 14.04 -9.11 -12.88
N VAL A 359 15.24 -8.75 -12.42
CA VAL A 359 16.06 -9.55 -11.49
C VAL A 359 15.13 -10.10 -10.41
N GLU A 360 15.31 -11.37 -10.03
CA GLU A 360 14.63 -11.98 -8.88
C GLU A 360 14.56 -10.93 -7.78
N ALA A 361 13.35 -10.63 -7.31
CA ALA A 361 13.14 -9.60 -6.28
C ALA A 361 14.20 -9.81 -5.19
N ALA A 362 15.14 -8.87 -5.10
CA ALA A 362 16.21 -8.98 -4.14
C ALA A 362 15.57 -9.26 -2.78
N LYS A 363 15.94 -10.37 -2.13
CA LYS A 363 15.36 -10.76 -0.84
C LYS A 363 15.49 -9.66 0.22
N ARG A 364 16.37 -8.68 -0.01
CA ARG A 364 16.60 -7.49 0.81
C ARG A 364 16.08 -6.23 0.13
N ILE A 365 15.53 -5.36 0.97
CA ILE A 365 15.11 -4.01 0.60
C ILE A 365 16.37 -3.22 0.20
N PRO A 366 16.38 -2.51 -0.94
CA PRO A 366 17.56 -1.79 -1.38
C PRO A 366 17.81 -0.56 -0.48
N LEU A 367 19.06 -0.35 -0.09
CA LEU A 367 19.51 0.71 0.84
C LEU A 367 20.70 1.51 0.28
N HIS A 368 20.80 1.64 -1.05
CA HIS A 368 22.03 2.08 -1.73
C HIS A 368 22.49 3.50 -1.39
N GLY A 369 21.57 4.39 -1.00
CA GLY A 369 21.88 5.76 -0.57
C GLY A 369 22.26 5.88 0.91
N PHE A 370 22.19 4.81 1.69
CA PHE A 370 22.68 4.78 3.07
C PHE A 370 24.05 4.10 3.16
N PRO A 371 24.97 4.60 4.01
CA PRO A 371 26.23 3.93 4.29
C PRO A 371 26.02 2.48 4.74
N SER A 372 26.85 1.56 4.27
CA SER A 372 26.74 0.14 4.63
C SER A 372 26.81 -0.13 6.14
N ALA A 373 27.49 0.76 6.89
CA ALA A 373 27.53 0.72 8.35
C ALA A 373 26.14 0.86 9.01
N LEU A 374 25.19 1.54 8.35
CA LEU A 374 23.83 1.75 8.85
C LEU A 374 22.85 0.66 8.42
N HIS A 375 23.19 -0.19 7.45
CA HIS A 375 22.23 -1.14 6.86
C HIS A 375 21.60 -2.06 7.91
N ARG A 376 22.40 -2.64 8.82
CA ARG A 376 21.86 -3.49 9.91
C ARG A 376 20.96 -2.72 10.86
N TYR A 377 21.30 -1.47 11.18
CA TYR A 377 20.47 -0.61 12.03
C TYR A 377 19.13 -0.30 11.36
N ILE A 378 19.14 0.01 10.07
CA ILE A 378 17.93 0.27 9.29
C ILE A 378 17.05 -0.98 9.18
N GLU A 379 17.64 -2.15 8.88
CA GLU A 379 16.91 -3.43 8.83
C GLU A 379 16.24 -3.76 10.19
N MET A 380 16.93 -3.46 11.30
CA MET A 380 16.37 -3.57 12.64
C MET A 380 15.18 -2.62 12.82
N LEU A 381 15.32 -1.34 12.46
CA LEU A 381 14.24 -0.35 12.57
C LEU A 381 13.01 -0.73 11.73
N GLU A 382 13.20 -1.22 10.49
CA GLU A 382 12.11 -1.74 9.64
C GLU A 382 11.40 -2.93 10.32
N THR A 383 12.15 -3.86 10.88
CA THR A 383 11.60 -5.02 11.59
C THR A 383 10.81 -4.59 12.82
N LEU A 384 11.34 -3.62 13.58
CA LEU A 384 10.70 -3.08 14.77
C LEU A 384 9.41 -2.31 14.42
N ALA A 385 9.44 -1.45 13.40
CA ALA A 385 8.26 -0.77 12.89
C ALA A 385 7.18 -1.78 12.46
N TRP A 386 7.59 -2.85 11.77
CA TRP A 386 6.66 -3.93 11.41
C TRP A 386 6.09 -4.63 12.64
N SER A 387 6.93 -4.92 13.64
CA SER A 387 6.47 -5.55 14.88
C SER A 387 5.44 -4.70 15.61
N GLU A 388 5.58 -3.37 15.65
CA GLU A 388 4.58 -2.48 16.25
C GLU A 388 3.21 -2.60 15.58
N HIS A 389 3.18 -2.73 14.25
CA HIS A 389 1.94 -3.00 13.52
C HIS A 389 1.34 -4.36 13.87
N LEU A 390 2.16 -5.40 14.02
CA LEU A 390 1.71 -6.74 14.43
C LEU A 390 1.12 -6.75 15.86
N VAL A 391 1.64 -5.94 16.79
CA VAL A 391 1.17 -5.87 18.19
C VAL A 391 -0.30 -5.43 18.30
N LEU A 392 -0.75 -4.59 17.36
CA LEU A 392 -2.14 -4.15 17.27
C LEU A 392 -3.11 -5.31 17.02
N TYR A 393 -2.62 -6.48 16.63
CA TYR A 393 -3.42 -7.67 16.35
C TYR A 393 -3.13 -8.78 17.34
N GLN A 394 -4.10 -9.08 18.22
CA GLN A 394 -3.93 -10.00 19.36
C GLN A 394 -3.30 -11.36 19.01
N ARG A 395 -3.65 -11.95 17.85
CA ARG A 395 -3.09 -13.25 17.40
C ARG A 395 -1.65 -13.18 16.88
N GLN A 396 -1.12 -12.00 16.59
CA GLN A 396 0.24 -11.79 16.11
C GLN A 396 1.18 -11.21 17.15
N ARG A 397 0.71 -10.91 18.36
CA ARG A 397 1.56 -10.45 19.47
C ARG A 397 2.72 -11.40 19.75
N ALA A 398 2.52 -12.71 19.65
CA ALA A 398 3.59 -13.69 19.81
C ALA A 398 4.64 -13.60 18.68
N VAL A 399 4.22 -13.33 17.44
CA VAL A 399 5.12 -13.12 16.30
C VAL A 399 5.88 -11.80 16.46
N ALA A 400 5.16 -10.73 16.83
CA ALA A 400 5.75 -9.43 17.12
C ALA A 400 6.81 -9.54 18.22
N PHE A 401 6.48 -10.21 19.33
CA PHE A 401 7.40 -10.44 20.43
C PHE A 401 8.65 -11.22 20.00
N LYS A 402 8.48 -12.29 19.20
CA LYS A 402 9.62 -13.04 18.64
C LYS A 402 10.52 -12.15 17.79
N LEU A 403 9.97 -11.27 16.96
CA LEU A 403 10.75 -10.33 16.16
C LEU A 403 11.49 -9.33 17.05
N ILE A 404 10.82 -8.72 18.02
CA ILE A 404 11.43 -7.77 18.96
C ILE A 404 12.57 -8.43 19.75
N MET A 405 12.35 -9.64 20.29
CA MET A 405 13.37 -10.38 21.03
C MET A 405 14.56 -10.77 20.15
N ARG A 406 14.31 -11.17 18.89
CA ARG A 406 15.38 -11.46 17.93
C ARG A 406 16.24 -10.21 17.67
N GLU A 407 15.61 -9.05 17.50
CA GLU A 407 16.34 -7.80 17.31
C GLU A 407 17.12 -7.39 18.56
N TRP A 408 16.57 -7.64 19.75
CA TRP A 408 17.27 -7.37 21.02
C TRP A 408 18.52 -8.26 21.19
N LEU A 409 18.43 -9.55 20.83
CA LEU A 409 19.58 -10.47 20.84
C LEU A 409 20.64 -10.11 19.79
N SER A 410 20.22 -9.60 18.63
CA SER A 410 21.12 -9.23 17.55
C SER A 410 21.77 -7.85 17.76
N HIS A 411 21.16 -7.00 18.60
CA HIS A 411 21.60 -5.64 18.90
C HIS A 411 21.52 -5.35 20.42
N PRO A 412 22.34 -6.02 21.26
CA PRO A 412 22.18 -6.03 22.72
C PRO A 412 22.33 -4.67 23.40
N PHE A 413 22.99 -3.71 22.74
CA PHE A 413 23.18 -2.34 23.24
C PHE A 413 22.14 -1.34 22.70
N SER A 414 21.25 -1.76 21.80
CA SER A 414 20.21 -0.89 21.25
C SER A 414 19.04 -0.74 22.23
N ALA A 415 18.67 0.50 22.54
CA ALA A 415 17.47 0.78 23.33
C ALA A 415 16.17 0.69 22.50
N GLN A 416 16.25 0.57 21.16
CA GLN A 416 15.07 0.62 20.28
C GLN A 416 14.09 -0.55 20.49
N PRO A 417 14.53 -1.82 20.61
CA PRO A 417 13.62 -2.93 20.94
C PRO A 417 12.86 -2.71 22.27
N GLY A 418 13.57 -2.18 23.28
CA GLY A 418 12.97 -1.81 24.56
C GLY A 418 11.92 -0.69 24.43
N ARG A 419 12.20 0.35 23.65
CA ARG A 419 11.23 1.45 23.39
C ARG A 419 9.95 0.94 22.73
N VAL A 420 10.07 0.04 21.77
CA VAL A 420 8.92 -0.58 21.08
C VAL A 420 8.06 -1.38 22.06
N LEU A 421 8.69 -2.18 22.92
CA LEU A 421 7.99 -2.89 24.00
C LEU A 421 7.26 -1.91 24.94
N LEU A 422 7.96 -0.87 25.41
CA LEU A 422 7.38 0.12 26.31
C LEU A 422 6.17 0.83 25.66
N ARG A 423 6.27 1.29 24.41
CA ARG A 423 5.21 2.06 23.73
C ARG A 423 3.89 1.31 23.53
N ARG A 424 3.90 -0.02 23.41
CA ARG A 424 2.72 -0.80 23.02
C ARG A 424 2.24 -1.82 24.06
N PHE A 425 3.06 -2.13 25.05
CA PHE A 425 2.70 -3.09 26.11
C PHE A 425 2.56 -2.46 27.49
N LEU A 426 2.96 -1.19 27.67
CA LEU A 426 2.62 -0.44 28.88
C LEU A 426 1.33 0.36 28.69
N PRO A 427 0.58 0.64 29.77
CA PRO A 427 -0.57 1.54 29.72
C PRO A 427 -0.19 2.91 29.13
N ASP A 428 -1.08 3.51 28.34
CA ASP A 428 -0.84 4.80 27.67
C ASP A 428 -0.42 5.92 28.65
N SER A 429 -0.93 5.88 29.89
CA SER A 429 -0.56 6.80 30.98
C SER A 429 0.92 6.70 31.39
N LEU A 430 1.50 5.49 31.34
CA LEU A 430 2.88 5.19 31.70
C LEU A 430 3.83 5.56 30.55
N VAL A 431 3.42 5.30 29.31
CA VAL A 431 4.16 5.71 28.11
C VAL A 431 4.23 7.23 28.00
N ALA A 432 3.12 7.92 28.23
CA ALA A 432 3.08 9.39 28.25
C ALA A 432 4.01 9.97 29.32
N GLY A 433 4.06 9.36 30.52
CA GLY A 433 5.00 9.74 31.59
C GLY A 433 6.46 9.62 31.18
N ILE A 434 6.84 8.48 30.58
CA ILE A 434 8.23 8.22 30.13
C ILE A 434 8.64 9.16 28.99
N VAL A 435 7.75 9.43 28.02
CA VAL A 435 8.02 10.37 26.91
C VAL A 435 8.19 11.80 27.44
N LYS A 436 7.40 12.21 28.44
CA LYS A 436 7.52 13.53 29.06
C LYS A 436 8.85 13.70 29.79
N ILE A 437 9.33 12.66 30.47
CA ILE A 437 10.66 12.64 31.13
C ILE A 437 11.79 12.75 30.10
N LYS A 438 11.70 12.01 28.98
CA LYS A 438 12.72 12.01 27.92
C LYS A 438 12.77 13.32 27.13
N ASN A 439 11.63 13.98 26.94
CA ASN A 439 11.58 15.30 26.28
C ASN A 439 11.97 16.44 27.24
N GLY A 440 11.72 16.30 28.54
CA GLY A 440 12.26 17.20 29.57
C GLY A 440 13.78 17.18 29.60
N SER A 441 14.41 16.01 29.53
CA SER A 441 15.88 15.89 29.54
C SER A 441 16.58 16.43 28.27
N ARG A 442 15.86 16.57 27.15
CA ARG A 442 16.37 17.17 25.90
C ARG A 442 16.25 18.71 25.89
N ALA A 443 15.31 19.28 26.63
CA ALA A 443 15.20 20.73 26.80
C ALA A 443 16.36 21.28 27.64
N ASP A 444 16.82 20.51 28.65
CA ASP A 444 17.93 20.90 29.52
C ASP A 444 19.30 20.88 28.82
N THR A 445 19.44 20.19 27.68
CA THR A 445 20.69 20.17 26.89
C THR A 445 20.76 21.24 25.80
N LEU A 446 19.63 21.81 25.38
CA LEU A 446 19.56 22.92 24.42
C LEU A 446 19.59 24.31 25.10
N ALA A 447 19.46 24.37 26.42
CA ALA A 447 19.54 25.61 27.19
C ALA A 447 20.99 26.09 27.50
N ALA A 448 22.01 25.31 27.11
CA ALA A 448 23.42 25.65 27.29
C ALA A 448 24.08 26.04 25.96
N THR A 449 23.70 27.18 25.40
CA THR A 449 24.50 27.89 24.37
C THR A 449 24.71 29.32 24.86
N PRO A 450 25.92 29.90 24.81
CA PRO A 450 26.16 31.21 25.41
C PRO A 450 25.38 32.29 24.65
N GLN A 451 24.61 33.10 25.38
CA GLN A 451 23.98 34.29 24.83
C GLN A 451 25.05 35.20 24.19
N ARG A 452 24.88 35.54 22.92
CA ARG A 452 25.60 36.67 22.29
C ARG A 452 25.18 37.97 22.99
N PRO A 453 26.11 38.88 23.31
CA PRO A 453 25.75 40.20 23.82
C PRO A 453 25.00 40.98 22.75
N SER A 454 23.96 41.69 23.18
CA SER A 454 23.13 42.59 22.40
C SER A 454 23.91 43.83 21.99
N ASP A 455 24.02 44.08 20.69
CA ASP A 455 24.42 45.39 20.16
C ASP A 455 23.24 46.35 20.23
N GLU A 456 23.25 47.20 21.26
CA GLU A 456 22.63 48.54 21.23
C GLU A 456 23.68 49.54 21.73
N ASN A 457 24.33 50.24 20.79
CA ASN A 457 24.55 51.69 20.76
C ASN A 457 25.75 52.08 19.88
N VAL A 458 25.51 53.12 19.08
CA VAL A 458 26.38 53.89 18.15
C VAL A 458 26.38 53.43 16.69
#